data_AF-A0A1S4CS97-F1
#
_entry.id   AF-A0A1S4CS97-F1
#
_cell.length_a   1.000
_cell.length_b   1.000
_cell.length_c   1.000
_cell.angle_alpha   90.00
_cell.angle_beta   90.00
_cell.angle_gamma   90.00
#
_symmetry.space_group_name_H-M   'P 1'
#
loop_
_entity.id
_entity.type
_entity.pdbx_description
1 polymer ?
#
loop_
_entity_poly.entity_id
_entity_poly.type
_entity_poly.pdbx_seq_one_letter_code
_entity_poly.pdbx_strand_id
1 'polypeptide(L)'
;MAGFEAIEAEGMDMEIDLSNLGTVNTMFAALFSKLGVPIKTTISANVLEEALNGTVTVRPLPIGTSVSGKVEKQNAHFFGVTISDEQAEAGIVVRVTSAAQSKFKLLYFEHDANGGYGLALQEDSEKAGKVTSAGMYFLHFQVYRMDSTVNALAMAKDPEAAFFKRLEGLQPCEVSELKAGTHIFAVYGDNFFKPASYTIEALCAKTYEDTTHKLQDIEAQILRKRNELRQFETEYRKALARFQEVTNRYSQEKQSVDELLKQRDSIHSSFTVTRTLATISGSGSGHFSNGSSSKLSGEDYKADSPSEDGSSDSKEKYSKRKWFNLNLKGSDKK
;
A
#
# COMPACT_ATOMS: atom_id res chain seq x y z
N MET A 1 16.25 35.50 -5.87
CA MET A 1 17.19 34.79 -4.98
C MET A 1 16.69 35.01 -3.56
N ALA A 2 16.70 33.94 -2.74
CA ALA A 2 15.99 33.76 -1.46
C ALA A 2 14.48 33.54 -1.62
N GLY A 3 13.86 32.46 -1.15
CA GLY A 3 14.34 31.32 -0.38
C GLY A 3 13.08 30.55 0.07
N PHE A 4 12.61 29.61 -0.75
CA PHE A 4 11.76 28.53 -0.26
C PHE A 4 12.72 27.41 0.07
N GLU A 5 13.12 27.33 1.34
CA GLU A 5 13.73 26.12 1.87
C GLU A 5 12.77 24.98 1.57
N ALA A 6 13.25 24.05 0.74
CA ALA A 6 12.64 22.76 0.56
C ALA A 6 12.57 22.12 1.94
N ILE A 7 11.36 21.95 2.46
CA ILE A 7 11.13 21.07 3.58
C ILE A 7 11.49 19.67 3.06
N GLU A 8 12.71 19.23 3.37
CA GLU A 8 13.08 17.83 3.31
C GLU A 8 12.10 17.09 4.21
N ALA A 9 11.14 16.41 3.60
CA ALA A 9 10.14 15.59 4.27
C ALA A 9 10.80 14.31 4.79
N GLU A 10 11.68 14.44 5.78
CA GLU A 10 12.07 13.33 6.64
C GLU A 10 10.89 13.00 7.57
N GLY A 11 10.26 11.84 7.35
CA GLY A 11 9.67 11.05 8.44
C GLY A 11 8.69 11.74 9.40
N MET A 12 7.94 12.78 9.00
CA MET A 12 7.05 13.50 9.91
C MET A 12 5.77 12.71 10.16
N ASP A 13 5.82 11.75 11.10
CA ASP A 13 4.62 11.36 11.85
C ASP A 13 4.27 12.52 12.78
N MET A 14 3.14 13.18 12.52
CA MET A 14 2.67 14.25 13.39
C MET A 14 1.75 13.69 14.46
N GLU A 15 2.26 13.71 15.68
CA GLU A 15 1.47 13.58 16.89
C GLU A 15 0.98 14.97 17.29
N ILE A 16 -0.32 15.11 17.49
CA ILE A 16 -0.92 16.37 17.94
C ILE A 16 -1.56 16.13 19.30
N ASP A 17 -1.10 16.88 20.31
CA ASP A 17 -1.72 16.89 21.63
C ASP A 17 -2.95 17.80 21.61
N LEU A 18 -4.11 17.18 21.86
CA LEU A 18 -5.43 17.78 21.70
C LEU A 18 -6.20 17.81 23.00
N SER A 19 -5.50 17.59 24.11
CA SER A 19 -6.00 17.61 25.48
C SER A 19 -6.75 18.91 25.86
N ASN A 20 -6.44 20.05 25.22
CA ASN A 20 -7.02 21.38 25.52
C ASN A 20 -7.68 22.04 24.29
N LEU A 21 -8.64 21.38 23.66
CA LEU A 21 -9.15 21.75 22.33
C LEU A 21 -9.76 23.18 22.24
N GLY A 22 -9.09 24.06 21.49
CA GLY A 22 -9.65 25.25 20.84
C GLY A 22 -9.87 25.06 19.33
N THR A 23 -10.50 26.05 18.66
CA THR A 23 -10.86 26.00 17.23
C THR A 23 -9.66 25.88 16.28
N VAL A 24 -8.49 26.38 16.70
CA VAL A 24 -7.29 26.49 15.86
C VAL A 24 -6.61 25.14 15.62
N ASN A 25 -6.41 24.32 16.66
CA ASN A 25 -5.74 23.00 16.54
C ASN A 25 -6.55 22.01 15.69
N THR A 26 -7.87 22.14 15.70
CA THR A 26 -8.78 21.33 14.88
C THR A 26 -8.65 21.62 13.39
N MET A 27 -8.40 22.88 13.01
CA MET A 27 -8.16 23.24 11.60
C MET A 27 -6.82 22.68 11.09
N PHE A 28 -5.78 22.68 11.92
CA PHE A 28 -4.49 22.07 11.57
C PHE A 28 -4.63 20.56 11.34
N ALA A 29 -5.31 19.82 12.22
CA ALA A 29 -5.54 18.39 12.04
C ALA A 29 -6.31 18.08 10.74
N ALA A 30 -7.31 18.89 10.39
CA ALA A 30 -8.05 18.73 9.14
C ALA A 30 -7.17 18.99 7.90
N LEU A 31 -6.28 19.98 7.94
CA LEU A 31 -5.36 20.29 6.84
C LEU A 31 -4.36 19.16 6.61
N PHE A 32 -3.76 18.62 7.68
CA PHE A 32 -2.80 17.52 7.57
C PHE A 32 -3.45 16.20 7.13
N SER A 33 -4.68 15.93 7.59
CA SER A 33 -5.42 14.74 7.13
C SER A 33 -5.75 14.80 5.62
N LYS A 34 -5.92 16.01 5.07
CA LYS A 34 -6.12 16.24 3.63
C LYS A 34 -4.84 16.15 2.81
N LEU A 35 -3.68 16.33 3.44
CA LEU A 35 -2.36 16.13 2.81
C LEU A 35 -1.94 14.65 2.79
N GLY A 36 -2.79 13.74 3.28
CA GLY A 36 -2.52 12.30 3.29
C GLY A 36 -1.50 11.87 4.36
N VAL A 37 -1.12 12.78 5.26
CA VAL A 37 -0.24 12.46 6.39
C VAL A 37 -1.07 11.81 7.50
N PRO A 38 -0.72 10.60 7.96
CA PRO A 38 -1.36 10.00 9.14
C PRO A 38 -1.15 10.91 10.37
N ILE A 39 -2.22 11.26 11.05
CA ILE A 39 -2.16 12.03 12.30
C ILE A 39 -2.57 11.10 13.42
N LYS A 40 -1.62 10.77 14.30
CA LYS A 40 -1.90 10.05 15.54
C LYS A 40 -2.41 11.06 16.57
N THR A 41 -3.57 10.77 17.13
CA THR A 41 -4.23 11.56 18.17
C THR A 41 -3.97 10.94 19.53
N THR A 42 -3.67 11.77 20.52
CA THR A 42 -3.47 11.34 21.91
C THR A 42 -4.81 11.20 22.64
N ILE A 43 -4.82 10.38 23.70
CA ILE A 43 -5.95 10.36 24.65
C ILE A 43 -5.94 11.68 25.43
N SER A 44 -7.12 12.29 25.60
CA SER A 44 -7.22 13.55 26.32
C SER A 44 -6.76 13.40 27.78
N ALA A 45 -6.02 14.41 28.27
CA ALA A 45 -5.49 14.43 29.63
C ALA A 45 -6.57 14.24 30.68
N ASN A 46 -7.75 14.85 30.49
CA ASN A 46 -8.88 14.73 31.40
C ASN A 46 -9.34 13.27 31.57
N VAL A 47 -9.43 12.50 30.48
CA VAL A 47 -9.83 11.08 30.55
C VAL A 47 -8.78 10.26 31.31
N LEU A 48 -7.49 10.54 31.08
CA LEU A 48 -6.40 9.86 31.76
C LEU A 48 -6.35 10.23 33.25
N GLU A 49 -6.56 11.49 33.60
CA GLU A 49 -6.58 11.97 34.98
C GLU A 49 -7.79 11.41 35.75
N GLU A 50 -8.99 11.41 35.15
CA GLU A 50 -10.16 10.80 35.75
C GLU A 50 -9.97 9.29 35.98
N ALA A 51 -9.34 8.59 35.04
CA ALA A 51 -9.02 7.17 35.17
C ALA A 51 -8.00 6.95 36.30
N LEU A 52 -6.92 7.72 36.32
CA LEU A 52 -5.85 7.63 37.32
C LEU A 52 -6.34 7.95 38.73
N ASN A 53 -7.33 8.83 38.87
CA ASN A 53 -7.97 9.16 40.15
C ASN A 53 -9.11 8.20 40.52
N GLY A 54 -9.44 7.22 39.67
CA GLY A 54 -10.52 6.26 39.90
C GLY A 54 -11.92 6.87 39.89
N THR A 55 -12.10 8.05 39.31
CA THR A 55 -13.38 8.78 39.30
C THR A 55 -14.28 8.43 38.10
N VAL A 56 -13.79 7.58 37.20
CA VAL A 56 -14.54 7.12 36.02
C VAL A 56 -15.67 6.17 36.40
N THR A 57 -16.79 6.28 35.68
CA THR A 57 -17.89 5.30 35.82
C THR A 57 -17.60 4.05 34.98
N VAL A 58 -17.36 2.93 35.65
CA VAL A 58 -17.11 1.64 35.01
C VAL A 58 -18.41 0.84 34.91
N ARG A 59 -18.80 0.47 33.69
CA ARG A 59 -19.97 -0.39 33.44
C ARG A 59 -19.56 -1.85 33.32
N PRO A 60 -20.32 -2.82 33.82
CA PRO A 60 -19.99 -4.23 33.60
C PRO A 60 -20.14 -4.59 32.10
N LEU A 61 -19.18 -5.35 31.58
CA LEU A 61 -19.25 -6.02 30.29
C LEU A 61 -19.03 -7.53 30.51
N PRO A 62 -20.10 -8.30 30.77
CA PRO A 62 -19.99 -9.74 30.94
C PRO A 62 -19.45 -10.43 29.68
N ILE A 63 -18.59 -11.44 29.87
CA ILE A 63 -18.09 -12.24 28.75
C ILE A 63 -19.25 -12.93 28.03
N GLY A 64 -19.21 -12.92 26.70
CA GLY A 64 -20.24 -13.44 25.81
C GLY A 64 -21.36 -12.43 25.50
N THR A 65 -21.26 -11.19 25.97
CA THR A 65 -22.25 -10.14 25.71
C THR A 65 -21.69 -8.99 24.88
N SER A 66 -22.60 -8.21 24.29
CA SER A 66 -22.30 -7.02 23.52
C SER A 66 -23.02 -5.80 24.09
N VAL A 67 -22.35 -4.65 24.06
CA VAL A 67 -22.92 -3.37 24.49
C VAL A 67 -22.71 -2.34 23.40
N SER A 68 -23.80 -1.77 22.89
CA SER A 68 -23.76 -0.64 21.98
C SER A 68 -23.85 0.69 22.71
N GLY A 69 -23.13 1.68 22.22
CA GLY A 69 -23.10 3.01 22.80
C GLY A 69 -22.70 4.08 21.80
N LYS A 70 -22.75 5.33 22.27
CA LYS A 70 -22.28 6.50 21.55
C LYS A 70 -21.47 7.34 22.53
N VAL A 71 -20.16 7.40 22.31
CA VAL A 71 -19.24 8.17 23.15
C VAL A 71 -19.01 9.54 22.52
N GLU A 72 -19.04 10.58 23.34
CA GLU A 72 -18.78 11.95 22.91
C GLU A 72 -17.31 12.13 22.49
N LYS A 73 -17.03 13.22 21.78
CA LYS A 73 -15.67 13.55 21.34
C LYS A 73 -14.72 13.67 22.52
N GLN A 74 -13.50 13.13 22.38
CA GLN A 74 -12.43 13.24 23.39
C GLN A 74 -12.86 12.75 24.79
N ASN A 75 -13.81 11.82 24.84
CA ASN A 75 -14.34 11.21 26.05
C ASN A 75 -14.26 9.68 25.93
N ALA A 76 -14.43 8.96 27.05
CA ALA A 76 -14.35 7.50 27.09
C ALA A 76 -15.50 6.89 27.90
N HIS A 77 -16.02 5.77 27.41
CA HIS A 77 -16.89 4.89 28.19
C HIS A 77 -16.09 3.70 28.71
N PHE A 78 -16.07 3.51 30.03
CA PHE A 78 -15.31 2.47 30.70
C PHE A 78 -16.14 1.21 30.96
N PHE A 79 -15.48 0.07 30.82
CA PHE A 79 -16.06 -1.27 30.90
C PHE A 79 -15.20 -2.18 31.76
N GLY A 80 -15.81 -2.82 32.76
CA GLY A 80 -15.18 -3.84 33.58
C GLY A 80 -15.53 -5.23 33.06
N VAL A 81 -14.51 -6.00 32.68
CA VAL A 81 -14.63 -7.40 32.23
C VAL A 81 -14.09 -8.29 33.34
N THR A 82 -14.97 -9.06 33.98
CA THR A 82 -14.55 -10.04 35.00
C THR A 82 -14.28 -11.39 34.35
N ILE A 83 -13.07 -11.89 34.55
CA ILE A 83 -12.52 -13.12 33.97
C ILE A 83 -12.38 -14.17 35.08
N SER A 84 -12.92 -15.38 34.87
CA SER A 84 -12.68 -16.55 35.74
C SER A 84 -11.34 -17.22 35.44
N ASP A 85 -10.87 -18.11 36.31
CA ASP A 85 -9.63 -18.87 36.08
C ASP A 85 -9.69 -19.69 34.78
N GLU A 86 -10.82 -20.34 34.47
CA GLU A 86 -10.97 -21.13 33.24
C GLU A 86 -11.00 -20.26 31.99
N GLN A 87 -11.49 -19.02 32.11
CA GLN A 87 -11.48 -18.06 31.00
C GLN A 87 -10.08 -17.48 30.82
N ALA A 88 -9.38 -17.18 31.91
CA ALA A 88 -8.00 -16.73 31.90
C ALA A 88 -7.06 -17.77 31.29
N GLU A 89 -7.29 -19.06 31.51
CA GLU A 89 -6.53 -20.16 30.89
C GLU A 89 -6.86 -20.34 29.39
N ALA A 90 -8.12 -20.08 29.00
CA ALA A 90 -8.54 -20.21 27.62
C ALA A 90 -8.12 -19.01 26.74
N GLY A 91 -7.99 -17.83 27.36
CA GLY A 91 -7.78 -16.56 26.68
C GLY A 91 -9.08 -15.81 26.35
N ILE A 92 -8.95 -14.50 26.15
CA ILE A 92 -10.06 -13.57 25.96
C ILE A 92 -9.78 -12.63 24.79
N VAL A 93 -10.84 -12.21 24.11
CA VAL A 93 -10.79 -11.17 23.09
C VAL A 93 -11.75 -10.05 23.48
N VAL A 94 -11.27 -8.81 23.48
CA VAL A 94 -12.12 -7.62 23.59
C VAL A 94 -12.08 -6.90 22.25
N ARG A 95 -13.25 -6.73 21.64
CA ARG A 95 -13.38 -6.13 20.31
C ARG A 95 -14.42 -5.03 20.32
N VAL A 96 -14.15 -3.98 19.56
CA VAL A 96 -15.08 -2.90 19.31
C VAL A 96 -15.31 -2.79 17.81
N THR A 97 -16.55 -2.58 17.39
CA THR A 97 -16.90 -2.31 15.99
C THR A 97 -17.83 -1.11 15.87
N SER A 98 -17.82 -0.44 14.70
CA SER A 98 -18.76 0.63 14.38
C SER A 98 -19.30 0.46 12.96
N ALA A 99 -20.60 0.20 12.84
CA ALA A 99 -21.30 0.20 11.56
C ALA A 99 -21.37 1.60 10.91
N ALA A 100 -21.26 2.65 11.72
CA ALA A 100 -21.19 4.04 11.26
C ALA A 100 -19.77 4.43 10.79
N GLN A 101 -18.82 3.49 10.79
CA GLN A 101 -17.41 3.72 10.49
C GLN A 101 -16.81 4.86 11.34
N SER A 102 -17.22 4.92 12.61
CA SER A 102 -16.71 5.92 13.55
C SER A 102 -15.22 5.71 13.82
N LYS A 103 -14.48 6.80 14.04
CA LYS A 103 -13.12 6.74 14.58
C LYS A 103 -13.20 6.66 16.11
N PHE A 104 -12.56 5.66 16.68
CA PHE A 104 -12.46 5.45 18.12
C PHE A 104 -11.12 4.78 18.45
N LYS A 105 -10.78 4.70 19.73
CA LYS A 105 -9.70 3.84 20.22
C LYS A 105 -10.26 2.86 21.26
N LEU A 106 -9.75 1.64 21.26
CA LEU A 106 -9.94 0.68 22.33
C LEU A 106 -8.76 0.81 23.29
N LEU A 107 -9.04 1.03 24.56
CA LEU A 107 -8.04 1.22 25.61
C LEU A 107 -8.13 0.09 26.63
N TYR A 108 -6.99 -0.33 27.17
CA TYR A 108 -6.90 -1.22 28.31
C TYR A 108 -6.10 -0.53 29.41
N PHE A 109 -6.61 -0.63 30.63
CA PHE A 109 -6.00 -0.02 31.81
C PHE A 109 -5.69 -1.09 32.86
N GLU A 110 -4.55 -0.91 33.51
CA GLU A 110 -4.16 -1.68 34.69
C GLU A 110 -4.48 -0.90 35.96
N HIS A 111 -4.71 -1.64 37.05
CA HIS A 111 -4.94 -1.03 38.35
C HIS A 111 -3.64 -0.40 38.87
N ASP A 112 -3.72 0.86 39.27
CA ASP A 112 -2.60 1.59 39.84
C ASP A 112 -2.62 1.43 41.38
N ALA A 113 -1.46 1.56 42.03
CA ALA A 113 -1.30 1.49 43.48
C ALA A 113 -2.10 2.58 44.21
N ASN A 114 -2.40 3.69 43.55
CA ASN A 114 -3.18 4.81 44.11
C ASN A 114 -4.71 4.55 44.13
N GLY A 115 -5.19 3.41 43.62
CA GLY A 115 -6.61 3.06 43.57
C GLY A 115 -7.34 3.46 42.28
N GLY A 116 -6.66 4.10 41.33
CA GLY A 116 -7.19 4.35 39.99
C GLY A 116 -6.59 3.42 38.94
N TYR A 117 -6.56 3.89 37.70
CA TYR A 117 -6.21 3.08 36.54
C TYR A 117 -5.18 3.77 35.63
N GLY A 118 -4.08 3.06 35.35
CA GLY A 118 -3.04 3.50 34.41
C GLY A 118 -3.26 2.91 33.02
N LEU A 119 -3.13 3.72 31.96
CA LEU A 119 -3.26 3.23 30.58
C LEU A 119 -2.11 2.26 30.26
N ALA A 120 -2.45 1.04 29.87
CA ALA A 120 -1.47 -0.01 29.54
C ALA A 120 -1.42 -0.29 28.04
N LEU A 121 -2.57 -0.35 27.35
CA LEU A 121 -2.62 -0.58 25.90
C LEU A 121 -3.62 0.35 25.22
N GLN A 122 -3.35 0.65 23.96
CA GLN A 122 -4.26 1.37 23.08
C GLN A 122 -4.24 0.77 21.68
N GLU A 123 -5.42 0.66 21.07
CA GLU A 123 -5.60 0.19 19.70
C GLU A 123 -6.51 1.16 18.94
N ASP A 124 -6.04 1.63 17.80
CA ASP A 124 -6.77 2.54 16.92
C ASP A 124 -7.83 1.78 16.12
N SER A 125 -9.01 2.39 15.92
CA SER A 125 -9.99 1.81 15.01
C SER A 125 -9.52 1.85 13.57
N GLU A 126 -9.50 0.70 12.91
CA GLU A 126 -9.17 0.57 11.49
C GLU A 126 -10.40 0.22 10.66
N LYS A 127 -10.36 0.51 9.35
CA LYS A 127 -11.45 0.16 8.44
C LYS A 127 -11.43 -1.34 8.14
N ALA A 128 -12.47 -2.06 8.55
CA ALA A 128 -12.67 -3.47 8.28
C ALA A 128 -13.93 -3.67 7.41
N GLY A 129 -13.74 -3.66 6.09
CA GLY A 129 -14.85 -3.78 5.13
C GLY A 129 -15.85 -2.62 5.23
N LYS A 130 -17.07 -2.93 5.68
CA LYS A 130 -18.18 -1.96 5.84
C LYS A 130 -18.24 -1.32 7.23
N VAL A 131 -17.39 -1.75 8.16
CA VAL A 131 -17.33 -1.22 9.54
C VAL A 131 -15.94 -0.65 9.81
N THR A 132 -15.78 0.03 10.94
CA THR A 132 -14.47 0.20 11.59
C THR A 132 -14.38 -0.72 12.80
N SER A 133 -13.18 -1.18 13.15
CA SER A 133 -12.95 -2.10 14.26
C SER A 133 -11.60 -1.88 14.94
N ALA A 134 -11.54 -2.15 16.24
CA ALA A 134 -10.30 -2.35 17.00
C ALA A 134 -10.48 -3.59 17.87
N GLY A 135 -9.39 -4.29 18.18
CA GLY A 135 -9.45 -5.50 19.01
C GLY A 135 -8.16 -5.76 19.76
N MET A 136 -8.30 -6.23 20.99
CA MET A 136 -7.22 -6.72 21.83
C MET A 136 -7.41 -8.22 22.05
N TYR A 137 -6.35 -8.99 21.82
CA TYR A 137 -6.39 -10.45 21.72
C TYR A 137 -5.41 -11.04 22.75
N PHE A 138 -5.95 -11.59 23.83
CA PHE A 138 -5.19 -12.20 24.93
C PHE A 138 -5.31 -13.72 24.83
N LEU A 139 -4.53 -14.33 23.93
CA LEU A 139 -4.74 -15.71 23.46
C LEU A 139 -3.60 -16.69 23.80
N HIS A 140 -2.68 -16.33 24.71
CA HIS A 140 -1.51 -17.15 25.10
C HIS A 140 -0.52 -17.46 23.97
N PHE A 141 -0.63 -16.75 22.84
CA PHE A 141 0.40 -16.71 21.82
C PHE A 141 0.59 -15.29 21.33
N GLN A 142 1.73 -15.03 20.70
CA GLN A 142 2.05 -13.70 20.22
C GLN A 142 1.16 -13.30 19.05
N VAL A 143 0.33 -12.29 19.27
CA VAL A 143 -0.40 -11.56 18.22
C VAL A 143 0.44 -10.35 17.79
N TYR A 144 0.38 -9.99 16.51
CA TYR A 144 1.13 -8.87 15.97
C TYR A 144 0.21 -7.76 15.49
N ARG A 145 0.55 -6.52 15.84
CA ARG A 145 -0.05 -5.31 15.27
C ARG A 145 0.80 -4.79 14.12
N MET A 146 0.14 -4.26 13.10
CA MET A 146 0.82 -3.63 11.98
C MET A 146 0.95 -2.13 12.23
N ASP A 147 2.18 -1.62 12.41
CA ASP A 147 2.41 -0.18 12.38
C ASP A 147 2.46 0.32 10.93
N SER A 148 1.35 0.88 10.47
CA SER A 148 1.20 1.35 9.09
C SER A 148 2.08 2.58 8.76
N THR A 149 2.56 3.31 9.78
CA THR A 149 3.45 4.48 9.59
C THR A 149 4.79 4.09 8.98
N VAL A 150 5.38 3.00 9.47
CA VAL A 150 6.65 2.41 8.99
C VAL A 150 6.57 2.09 7.49
N ASN A 151 5.39 1.67 7.03
CA ASN A 151 5.19 1.31 5.63
C ASN A 151 5.03 2.54 4.72
N ALA A 152 4.34 3.60 5.16
CA ALA A 152 4.05 4.78 4.31
C ALA A 152 5.32 5.49 3.82
N LEU A 153 6.33 5.64 4.68
CA LEU A 153 7.61 6.29 4.34
C LEU A 153 8.41 5.50 3.29
N ALA A 154 8.38 4.16 3.38
CA ALA A 154 9.02 3.30 2.40
C ALA A 154 8.37 3.41 1.01
N MET A 155 7.03 3.48 0.96
CA MET A 155 6.29 3.57 -0.31
C MET A 155 6.54 4.89 -1.06
N ALA A 156 6.81 5.98 -0.35
CA ALA A 156 7.02 7.29 -0.97
C ALA A 156 8.34 7.41 -1.74
N LYS A 157 9.37 6.63 -1.36
CA LYS A 157 10.71 6.70 -1.97
C LYS A 157 10.92 5.70 -3.10
N ASP A 158 10.31 4.52 -3.01
CA ASP A 158 10.48 3.44 -3.99
C ASP A 158 9.22 2.54 -4.01
N PRO A 159 8.43 2.57 -5.11
CA PRO A 159 7.23 1.73 -5.25
C PRO A 159 7.49 0.22 -5.16
N GLU A 160 8.69 -0.25 -5.50
CA GLU A 160 9.05 -1.67 -5.36
C GLU A 160 9.43 -1.99 -3.91
N ALA A 161 10.09 -1.06 -3.20
CA ALA A 161 10.37 -1.20 -1.77
C ALA A 161 9.08 -1.28 -0.93
N ALA A 162 8.00 -0.64 -1.38
CA ALA A 162 6.67 -0.76 -0.76
C ALA A 162 6.21 -2.21 -0.56
N PHE A 163 6.52 -3.09 -1.51
CA PHE A 163 6.16 -4.50 -1.44
C PHE A 163 7.04 -5.24 -0.42
N PHE A 164 8.36 -5.10 -0.53
CA PHE A 164 9.32 -5.81 0.32
C PHE A 164 9.22 -5.39 1.79
N LYS A 165 8.91 -4.11 2.03
CA LYS A 165 8.82 -3.54 3.38
C LYS A 165 7.45 -3.67 4.02
N ARG A 166 6.45 -4.21 3.31
CA ARG A 166 5.05 -4.29 3.77
C ARG A 166 4.85 -4.93 5.15
N LEU A 167 5.73 -5.86 5.52
CA LEU A 167 5.68 -6.58 6.79
C LEU A 167 6.70 -6.07 7.82
N GLU A 168 7.43 -4.98 7.53
CA GLU A 168 8.44 -4.44 8.45
C GLU A 168 7.80 -3.78 9.68
N GLY A 169 6.61 -3.20 9.52
CA GLY A 169 5.83 -2.61 10.61
C GLY A 169 5.21 -3.60 11.59
N LEU A 170 5.38 -4.92 11.42
CA LEU A 170 4.87 -5.90 12.38
C LEU A 170 5.57 -5.79 13.73
N GLN A 171 4.79 -5.40 14.74
CA GLN A 171 5.20 -5.27 16.13
C GLN A 171 4.43 -6.29 16.98
N PRO A 172 5.08 -7.01 17.90
CA PRO A 172 4.38 -7.86 18.85
C PRO A 172 3.50 -7.00 19.76
N CYS A 173 2.27 -7.45 20.03
CA CYS A 173 1.45 -6.89 21.10
C CYS A 173 2.12 -7.15 22.46
N GLU A 174 2.16 -6.13 23.33
CA GLU A 174 2.92 -6.15 24.58
C GLU A 174 2.35 -7.12 25.63
N VAL A 175 1.03 -7.31 25.60
CA VAL A 175 0.31 -8.20 26.52
C VAL A 175 -0.40 -9.27 25.70
N SER A 176 -0.05 -10.53 25.94
CA SER A 176 -0.65 -11.70 25.28
C SER A 176 -1.67 -12.42 26.13
N GLU A 177 -1.79 -12.09 27.43
CA GLU A 177 -2.53 -12.87 28.43
C GLU A 177 -3.09 -11.95 29.52
N LEU A 178 -4.27 -12.30 30.06
CA LEU A 178 -4.85 -11.65 31.24
C LEU A 178 -5.11 -12.69 32.32
N LYS A 179 -4.96 -12.28 33.58
CA LYS A 179 -5.22 -13.14 34.73
C LYS A 179 -6.72 -13.19 35.04
N ALA A 180 -7.12 -14.11 35.92
CA ALA A 180 -8.44 -14.04 36.53
C ALA A 180 -8.56 -12.74 37.36
N GLY A 181 -9.75 -12.15 37.34
CA GLY A 181 -10.02 -10.86 37.98
C GLY A 181 -10.80 -9.92 37.08
N THR A 182 -10.96 -8.68 37.54
CA THR A 182 -11.65 -7.63 36.78
C THR A 182 -10.64 -6.74 36.05
N HIS A 183 -10.81 -6.66 34.74
CA HIS A 183 -9.97 -5.90 33.82
C HIS A 183 -10.74 -4.71 33.26
N ILE A 184 -10.08 -3.56 33.12
CA ILE A 184 -10.72 -2.30 32.72
C ILE A 184 -10.37 -1.98 31.27
N PHE A 185 -11.41 -1.85 30.45
CA PHE A 185 -11.33 -1.41 29.07
C PHE A 185 -12.10 -0.11 28.88
N ALA A 186 -11.77 0.64 27.84
CA ALA A 186 -12.58 1.80 27.47
C ALA A 186 -12.68 1.96 25.96
N VAL A 187 -13.81 2.53 25.52
CA VAL A 187 -13.99 3.01 24.14
C VAL A 187 -13.87 4.52 24.14
N TYR A 188 -12.83 5.03 23.50
CA TYR A 188 -12.53 6.46 23.41
C TYR A 188 -13.02 7.06 22.09
N GLY A 189 -13.72 8.19 22.16
CA GLY A 189 -14.22 8.94 21.01
C GLY A 189 -13.12 9.73 20.30
N ASP A 190 -12.42 9.07 19.37
CA ASP A 190 -11.25 9.61 18.65
C ASP A 190 -11.58 10.48 17.44
N ASN A 191 -12.75 11.12 17.46
CA ASN A 191 -13.22 11.98 16.39
C ASN A 191 -13.40 13.41 16.90
N PHE A 192 -12.87 14.38 16.17
CA PHE A 192 -12.92 15.80 16.51
C PHE A 192 -14.30 16.43 16.36
N PHE A 193 -15.08 15.94 15.41
CA PHE A 193 -16.27 16.63 14.93
C PHE A 193 -17.57 15.91 15.28
N LYS A 194 -17.51 14.59 15.47
CA LYS A 194 -18.70 13.76 15.69
C LYS A 194 -18.47 12.78 16.83
N PRO A 195 -19.49 12.49 17.64
CA PRO A 195 -19.43 11.38 18.58
C PRO A 195 -19.20 10.05 17.84
N ALA A 196 -18.58 9.08 18.52
CA ALA A 196 -18.34 7.76 17.96
C ALA A 196 -19.42 6.78 18.43
N SER A 197 -20.19 6.24 17.48
CA SER A 197 -21.08 5.11 17.76
C SER A 197 -20.30 3.81 17.69
N TYR A 198 -20.53 2.90 18.63
CA TYR A 198 -19.77 1.65 18.72
C TYR A 198 -20.60 0.50 19.30
N THR A 199 -20.11 -0.71 19.13
CA THR A 199 -20.51 -1.93 19.86
C THR A 199 -19.24 -2.59 20.38
N ILE A 200 -19.14 -2.76 21.70
CA ILE A 200 -18.04 -3.46 22.38
C ILE A 200 -18.50 -4.85 22.82
N GLU A 201 -17.61 -5.83 22.74
CA GLU A 201 -17.85 -7.23 23.09
C GLU A 201 -16.61 -7.81 23.78
N ALA A 202 -16.83 -8.65 24.79
CA ALA A 202 -15.79 -9.47 25.41
C ALA A 202 -16.13 -10.95 25.17
N LEU A 203 -15.19 -11.71 24.61
CA LEU A 203 -15.42 -13.07 24.13
C LEU A 203 -14.38 -14.02 24.74
N CYS A 204 -14.81 -15.19 25.22
CA CYS A 204 -13.91 -16.24 25.66
C CYS A 204 -13.42 -17.04 24.44
N ALA A 205 -12.10 -17.20 24.30
CA ALA A 205 -11.50 -17.91 23.17
C ALA A 205 -11.87 -19.40 23.13
N LYS A 206 -12.28 -19.99 24.27
CA LYS A 206 -12.82 -21.36 24.34
C LYS A 206 -14.00 -21.61 23.41
N THR A 207 -14.83 -20.60 23.14
CA THR A 207 -15.95 -20.72 22.19
C THR A 207 -15.51 -20.62 20.73
N TYR A 208 -14.24 -20.28 20.49
CA TYR A 208 -13.66 -19.98 19.18
C TYR A 208 -12.33 -20.71 18.94
N GLU A 209 -12.12 -21.90 19.51
CA GLU A 209 -10.85 -22.65 19.45
C GLU A 209 -10.33 -22.83 18.01
N ASP A 210 -11.17 -23.31 17.10
CA ASP A 210 -10.80 -23.46 15.68
C ASP A 210 -10.32 -22.16 15.04
N THR A 211 -10.93 -21.04 15.43
CA THR A 211 -10.57 -19.71 14.90
C THR A 211 -9.27 -19.21 15.52
N THR A 212 -9.08 -19.50 16.81
CA THR A 212 -7.88 -19.16 17.58
C THR A 212 -6.65 -19.89 17.04
N HIS A 213 -6.75 -21.20 16.78
CA HIS A 213 -5.67 -21.97 16.15
C HIS A 213 -5.37 -21.49 14.72
N LYS A 214 -6.40 -21.20 13.91
CA LYS A 214 -6.19 -20.63 12.57
C LYS A 214 -5.47 -19.29 12.63
N LEU A 215 -5.80 -18.44 13.60
CA LEU A 215 -5.10 -17.17 13.80
C LEU A 215 -3.63 -17.39 14.15
N GLN A 216 -3.35 -18.31 15.08
CA GLN A 216 -1.98 -18.69 15.46
C GLN A 216 -1.15 -19.17 14.25
N ASP A 217 -1.74 -20.02 13.41
CA ASP A 217 -1.10 -20.50 12.18
C ASP A 217 -0.82 -19.38 11.19
N ILE A 218 -1.75 -18.44 11.04
CA ILE A 218 -1.60 -17.29 10.14
C ILE A 218 -0.53 -16.33 10.65
N GLU A 219 -0.48 -16.05 11.95
CA GLU A 219 0.58 -15.22 12.56
C GLU A 219 1.96 -15.83 12.30
N ALA A 220 2.11 -17.14 12.51
CA ALA A 220 3.35 -17.84 12.21
C ALA A 220 3.74 -17.79 10.72
N GLN A 221 2.76 -17.90 9.82
CA GLN A 221 2.98 -17.78 8.37
C GLN A 221 3.39 -16.36 7.97
N ILE A 222 2.77 -15.33 8.54
CA ILE A 222 3.08 -13.92 8.28
C ILE A 222 4.53 -13.63 8.70
N LEU A 223 4.96 -14.09 9.88
CA LEU A 223 6.35 -13.93 10.33
C LEU A 223 7.35 -14.64 9.43
N ARG A 224 7.03 -15.86 9.00
CA ARG A 224 7.88 -16.57 8.04
C ARG A 224 8.00 -15.78 6.73
N LYS A 225 6.88 -15.27 6.22
CA LYS A 225 6.85 -14.44 5.01
C LYS A 225 7.63 -13.14 5.16
N ARG A 226 7.63 -12.50 6.34
CA ARG A 226 8.46 -11.31 6.61
C ARG A 226 9.95 -11.62 6.40
N ASN A 227 10.42 -12.77 6.87
CA ASN A 227 11.81 -13.18 6.70
C ASN A 227 12.13 -13.57 5.26
N GLU A 228 11.23 -14.30 4.59
CA GLU A 228 11.36 -14.65 3.18
C GLU A 228 11.40 -13.40 2.28
N LEU A 229 10.57 -12.39 2.55
CA LEU A 229 10.56 -11.13 1.80
C LEU A 229 11.90 -10.38 1.88
N ARG A 230 12.55 -10.37 3.05
CA ARG A 230 13.89 -9.74 3.20
C ARG A 230 14.96 -10.44 2.35
N GLN A 231 14.92 -11.75 2.29
CA GLN A 231 15.83 -12.52 1.44
C GLN A 231 15.53 -12.29 -0.05
N PHE A 232 14.24 -12.34 -0.41
CA PHE A 232 13.79 -12.12 -1.78
C PHE A 232 14.12 -10.70 -2.28
N GLU A 233 14.02 -9.67 -1.43
CA GLU A 233 14.44 -8.31 -1.79
C GLU A 233 15.90 -8.27 -2.27
N THR A 234 16.79 -8.96 -1.56
CA THR A 234 18.21 -9.01 -1.90
C THR A 234 18.44 -9.65 -3.27
N GLU A 235 17.77 -10.78 -3.54
CA GLU A 235 17.86 -11.47 -4.83
C GLU A 235 17.27 -10.63 -5.97
N TYR A 236 16.12 -10.01 -5.72
CA TYR A 236 15.43 -9.14 -6.67
C TYR A 236 16.31 -7.95 -7.09
N ARG A 237 16.89 -7.23 -6.11
CA ARG A 237 17.78 -6.09 -6.38
C ARG A 237 19.02 -6.49 -7.18
N LYS A 238 19.59 -7.66 -6.88
CA LYS A 238 20.74 -8.21 -7.64
C LYS A 238 20.36 -8.52 -9.09
N ALA A 239 19.21 -9.14 -9.31
CA ALA A 239 18.71 -9.44 -10.64
C ALA A 239 18.41 -8.15 -11.44
N LEU A 240 17.81 -7.15 -10.80
CA LEU A 240 17.51 -5.85 -11.39
C LEU A 240 18.79 -5.13 -11.84
N ALA A 241 19.83 -5.11 -10.99
CA ALA A 241 21.13 -4.52 -11.34
C ALA A 241 21.76 -5.21 -12.55
N ARG A 242 21.70 -6.55 -12.62
CA ARG A 242 22.20 -7.32 -13.77
C ARG A 242 21.41 -7.06 -15.03
N PHE A 243 20.08 -6.95 -14.94
CA PHE A 243 19.24 -6.59 -16.07
C PHE A 243 19.63 -5.22 -16.63
N GLN A 244 19.77 -4.21 -15.76
CA GLN A 244 20.19 -2.85 -16.15
C GLN A 244 21.56 -2.85 -16.82
N GLU A 245 22.54 -3.58 -16.27
CA GLU A 245 23.87 -3.75 -16.86
C GLU A 245 23.79 -4.31 -18.30
N VAL A 246 23.03 -5.39 -18.51
CA VAL A 246 22.88 -6.03 -19.82
C VAL A 246 22.12 -5.13 -20.81
N THR A 247 21.08 -4.43 -20.37
CA THR A 247 20.31 -3.51 -21.23
C THR A 247 21.15 -2.30 -21.65
N ASN A 248 21.97 -1.76 -20.76
CA ASN A 248 22.89 -0.66 -21.07
C ASN A 248 23.93 -1.12 -22.09
N ARG A 249 24.54 -2.29 -21.88
CA ARG A 249 25.48 -2.87 -22.82
C ARG A 249 24.85 -3.11 -24.20
N TYR A 250 23.66 -3.71 -24.26
CA TYR A 250 22.94 -3.92 -25.52
C TYR A 250 22.75 -2.60 -26.29
N SER A 251 22.40 -1.52 -25.59
CA SER A 251 22.20 -0.21 -26.21
C SER A 251 23.51 0.36 -26.78
N GLN A 252 24.63 0.21 -26.05
CA GLN A 252 25.96 0.63 -26.51
C GLN A 252 26.43 -0.18 -27.72
N GLU A 253 26.31 -1.51 -27.66
CA GLU A 253 26.71 -2.42 -28.75
C GLU A 253 25.89 -2.13 -30.02
N LYS A 254 24.57 -1.91 -29.88
CA LYS A 254 23.70 -1.52 -30.99
C LYS A 254 24.17 -0.22 -31.65
N GLN A 255 24.45 0.81 -30.86
CA GLN A 255 24.95 2.08 -31.37
C GLN A 255 26.29 1.92 -32.09
N SER A 256 27.22 1.17 -31.50
CA SER A 256 28.53 0.90 -32.10
C SER A 256 28.39 0.21 -33.45
N VAL A 257 27.50 -0.78 -33.57
CA VAL A 257 27.22 -1.45 -34.84
C VAL A 257 26.62 -0.49 -35.88
N ASP A 258 25.66 0.36 -35.49
CA ASP A 258 25.05 1.35 -36.39
C ASP A 258 26.10 2.36 -36.91
N GLU A 259 27.04 2.79 -36.06
CA GLU A 259 28.13 3.68 -36.44
C GLU A 259 29.11 3.01 -37.41
N LEU A 260 29.50 1.76 -37.16
CA LEU A 260 30.36 0.98 -38.05
C LEU A 260 29.72 0.76 -39.42
N LEU A 261 28.43 0.45 -39.46
CA LEU A 261 27.69 0.30 -40.71
C LEU A 261 27.63 1.62 -41.49
N LYS A 262 27.38 2.74 -40.82
CA LYS A 262 27.40 4.07 -41.43
C LYS A 262 28.77 4.43 -42.01
N GLN A 263 29.84 4.16 -41.26
CA GLN A 263 31.22 4.37 -41.74
C GLN A 263 31.51 3.52 -42.98
N ARG A 264 31.16 2.22 -42.95
CA ARG A 264 31.29 1.32 -44.10
C ARG A 264 30.57 1.86 -45.33
N ASP A 265 29.31 2.27 -45.19
CA ASP A 265 28.50 2.76 -46.30
C ASP A 265 29.06 4.08 -46.87
N SER A 266 29.63 4.94 -46.01
CA SER A 266 30.36 6.14 -46.44
C SER A 266 31.64 5.83 -47.22
N ILE A 267 32.37 4.78 -46.84
CA ILE A 267 33.55 4.32 -47.58
C ILE A 267 33.13 3.75 -48.93
N HIS A 268 32.10 2.91 -48.97
CA HIS A 268 31.58 2.35 -50.22
C HIS A 268 31.15 3.43 -51.20
N SER A 269 30.43 4.47 -50.73
CA SER A 269 29.99 5.56 -51.61
C SER A 269 31.17 6.36 -52.18
N SER A 270 32.30 6.45 -51.47
CA SER A 270 33.51 7.16 -51.94
C SER A 270 34.18 6.53 -53.16
N PHE A 271 34.05 5.21 -53.37
CA PHE A 271 34.54 4.53 -54.57
C PHE A 271 33.69 4.83 -55.82
N THR A 272 32.52 5.44 -55.64
CA THR A 272 31.64 5.89 -56.73
C THR A 272 32.15 7.24 -57.25
N VAL A 273 33.34 7.25 -57.85
CA VAL A 273 33.76 8.38 -58.68
C VAL A 273 32.88 8.40 -59.92
N THR A 274 31.95 9.35 -59.98
CA THR A 274 31.43 9.81 -61.26
C THR A 274 32.64 10.29 -62.07
N ARG A 275 33.01 9.53 -63.11
CA ARG A 275 33.81 10.06 -64.20
C ARG A 275 32.95 11.11 -64.92
N THR A 276 32.89 12.32 -64.39
CA THR A 276 32.49 13.48 -65.18
C THR A 276 33.71 13.95 -65.92
N LEU A 277 34.00 13.32 -67.07
CA LEU A 277 34.86 13.95 -68.08
C LEU A 277 34.01 15.00 -68.78
N ALA A 278 34.10 16.24 -68.32
CA ALA A 278 33.76 17.37 -69.15
C ALA A 278 34.93 17.67 -70.10
N THR A 279 34.57 17.86 -71.38
CA THR A 279 35.33 18.48 -72.48
C THR A 279 36.41 17.61 -73.17
N ILE A 280 36.48 17.40 -74.50
CA ILE A 280 36.06 18.19 -75.68
C ILE A 280 35.83 17.23 -76.88
N SER A 281 34.82 17.51 -77.73
CA SER A 281 34.71 17.22 -79.19
C SER A 281 33.53 16.34 -79.64
N GLY A 282 32.60 16.92 -80.42
CA GLY A 282 31.96 16.22 -81.55
C GLY A 282 30.48 15.83 -81.41
N SER A 283 29.58 16.74 -81.80
CA SER A 283 28.36 16.53 -82.60
C SER A 283 27.52 15.24 -82.43
N GLY A 284 26.26 15.41 -82.03
CA GLY A 284 25.18 14.49 -82.47
C GLY A 284 24.02 14.27 -81.49
N SER A 285 22.96 15.07 -81.67
CA SER A 285 21.54 14.66 -81.65
C SER A 285 21.09 13.52 -80.70
N GLY A 286 20.29 13.85 -79.69
CA GLY A 286 19.51 12.86 -78.94
C GLY A 286 18.67 13.48 -77.83
N HIS A 287 17.54 14.08 -78.22
CA HIS A 287 16.39 14.45 -77.38
C HIS A 287 16.05 13.31 -76.40
N PHE A 288 15.67 13.59 -75.15
CA PHE A 288 14.45 13.09 -74.46
C PHE A 288 14.37 13.66 -73.03
N SER A 289 13.44 14.59 -72.84
CA SER A 289 12.81 15.02 -71.57
C SER A 289 12.11 13.85 -70.87
N ASN A 290 11.97 13.79 -69.54
CA ASN A 290 10.90 14.43 -68.75
C ASN A 290 11.15 14.02 -67.27
N GLY A 291 11.02 14.83 -66.22
CA GLY A 291 9.98 15.80 -65.93
C GLY A 291 8.92 15.14 -65.02
N SER A 292 9.04 15.37 -63.71
CA SER A 292 8.19 14.80 -62.65
C SER A 292 6.77 15.39 -62.58
N SER A 293 5.88 14.60 -61.98
CA SER A 293 4.79 14.97 -61.06
C SER A 293 3.32 14.97 -61.53
N SER A 294 2.52 14.35 -60.66
CA SER A 294 1.18 14.75 -60.19
C SER A 294 -0.10 14.09 -60.77
N LYS A 295 -0.74 13.33 -59.86
CA LYS A 295 -2.17 13.32 -59.41
C LYS A 295 -3.34 13.12 -60.40
N LEU A 296 -4.38 12.49 -59.79
CA LEU A 296 -5.82 12.37 -60.12
C LEU A 296 -6.17 11.14 -60.98
N SER A 297 -7.33 10.48 -60.90
CA SER A 297 -8.43 10.24 -59.93
C SER A 297 -9.50 9.45 -60.72
N GLY A 298 -10.32 8.62 -60.06
CA GLY A 298 -11.61 8.06 -60.56
C GLY A 298 -11.52 6.63 -61.13
N GLU A 299 -12.10 5.60 -60.48
CA GLU A 299 -13.53 5.19 -60.54
C GLU A 299 -13.90 4.64 -61.94
N ASP A 300 -14.53 3.49 -62.17
CA ASP A 300 -15.19 2.48 -61.34
C ASP A 300 -15.47 1.24 -62.24
N TYR A 301 -16.12 0.20 -61.70
CA TYR A 301 -16.97 -0.83 -62.36
C TYR A 301 -16.65 -2.31 -62.05
N LYS A 302 -17.57 -2.86 -61.25
CA LYS A 302 -17.90 -4.24 -60.82
C LYS A 302 -17.87 -5.34 -61.89
N ALA A 303 -17.60 -6.58 -61.43
CA ALA A 303 -18.47 -7.74 -61.65
C ALA A 303 -18.15 -8.90 -60.68
N ASP A 304 -19.17 -9.71 -60.39
CA ASP A 304 -19.35 -10.70 -59.32
C ASP A 304 -18.47 -11.98 -59.31
N SER A 305 -18.41 -12.57 -58.11
CA SER A 305 -18.15 -13.96 -57.62
C SER A 305 -18.72 -15.13 -58.48
N PRO A 306 -18.62 -16.44 -58.11
CA PRO A 306 -18.05 -17.12 -56.92
C PRO A 306 -17.31 -18.47 -57.17
N SER A 307 -17.01 -19.20 -56.07
CA SER A 307 -17.01 -20.67 -55.87
C SER A 307 -15.71 -21.50 -55.83
N GLU A 308 -15.54 -22.10 -54.64
CA GLU A 308 -15.24 -23.52 -54.31
C GLU A 308 -13.81 -24.09 -54.26
N ASP A 309 -13.44 -24.47 -53.03
CA ASP A 309 -12.83 -25.72 -52.53
C ASP A 309 -11.72 -26.45 -53.31
N GLY A 310 -10.63 -26.75 -52.60
CA GLY A 310 -9.69 -27.80 -53.03
C GLY A 310 -8.32 -27.79 -52.35
N SER A 311 -8.25 -28.42 -51.17
CA SER A 311 -7.10 -29.04 -50.49
C SER A 311 -5.79 -29.25 -51.30
N SER A 312 -4.64 -28.81 -50.76
CA SER A 312 -3.55 -29.71 -50.33
C SER A 312 -2.27 -28.97 -49.89
N ASP A 313 -1.85 -29.32 -48.68
CA ASP A 313 -0.48 -29.63 -48.24
C ASP A 313 0.71 -28.76 -48.73
N SER A 314 1.25 -27.91 -47.86
CA SER A 314 2.70 -27.60 -47.85
C SER A 314 3.17 -26.78 -46.64
N LYS A 315 4.08 -27.40 -45.88
CA LYS A 315 5.30 -26.83 -45.27
C LYS A 315 5.17 -25.65 -44.29
N GLU A 316 5.35 -26.02 -43.03
CA GLU A 316 6.07 -25.32 -41.96
C GLU A 316 6.77 -24.01 -42.37
N LYS A 317 6.27 -22.88 -41.85
CA LYS A 317 7.06 -21.67 -41.61
C LYS A 317 6.97 -21.33 -40.12
N TYR A 318 8.09 -21.58 -39.43
CA TYR A 318 8.40 -21.09 -38.09
C TYR A 318 8.17 -19.57 -38.04
N SER A 319 7.03 -19.16 -37.51
CA SER A 319 6.73 -17.78 -37.15
C SER A 319 7.39 -17.51 -35.80
N LYS A 320 8.48 -16.73 -35.83
CA LYS A 320 9.12 -16.13 -34.64
C LYS A 320 8.05 -15.43 -33.79
N ARG A 321 7.63 -16.06 -32.68
CA ARG A 321 6.87 -15.39 -31.63
C ARG A 321 7.75 -14.28 -31.04
N LYS A 322 7.43 -13.03 -31.37
CA LYS A 322 7.93 -11.84 -30.69
C LYS A 322 7.37 -11.83 -29.28
N TRP A 323 8.17 -12.25 -28.31
CA TRP A 323 7.92 -11.95 -26.90
C TRP A 323 8.47 -10.55 -26.59
N PHE A 324 7.76 -9.85 -25.70
CA PHE A 324 8.04 -8.53 -25.12
C PHE A 324 7.57 -7.30 -25.91
N ASN A 325 6.30 -6.97 -25.71
CA ASN A 325 5.83 -5.59 -25.66
C ASN A 325 4.95 -5.44 -24.42
N LEU A 326 5.55 -5.03 -23.30
CA LEU A 326 4.82 -4.48 -22.16
C LEU A 326 5.02 -2.97 -22.21
N ASN A 327 4.04 -2.30 -22.80
CA ASN A 327 3.93 -0.86 -22.84
C ASN A 327 3.17 -0.43 -21.57
N LEU A 328 3.90 -0.08 -20.51
CA LEU A 328 3.32 0.56 -19.32
C LEU A 328 3.21 2.06 -19.61
N LYS A 329 2.09 2.44 -20.24
CA LYS A 329 1.54 3.80 -20.17
C LYS A 329 0.14 3.70 -19.59
N GLY A 330 -0.05 4.41 -18.48
CA GLY A 330 -1.26 4.35 -17.67
C GLY A 330 -2.52 4.84 -18.36
N SER A 331 -3.64 4.50 -17.74
CA SER A 331 -4.86 5.28 -17.85
C SER A 331 -5.65 5.17 -16.56
N ASP A 332 -5.92 6.34 -15.99
CA ASP A 332 -7.02 6.60 -15.07
C ASP A 332 -8.33 5.98 -15.55
N LYS A 333 -9.07 5.42 -14.59
CA LYS A 333 -10.50 5.71 -14.29
C LYS A 333 -11.15 4.49 -13.61
N LYS A 334 -11.37 4.59 -12.31
CA LYS A 334 -12.72 4.59 -11.72
C LYS A 334 -12.65 4.99 -10.25
#